data_AF-A0A526Z3R7-F1
#
_entry.id   AF-A0A526Z3R7-F1
#
_cell.length_a   1.000
_cell.length_b   1.000
_cell.length_c   1.000
_cell.angle_alpha   90.00
_cell.angle_beta   90.00
_cell.angle_gamma   90.00
#
_symmetry.space_group_name_H-M   'P 1'
#
loop_
_entity.id
_entity.type
_entity.pdbx_description
1 polymer ?
#
loop_
_entity_poly.entity_id
_entity_poly.type
_entity_poly.pdbx_seq_one_letter_code
_entity_poly.pdbx_strand_id
1 'polypeptide(L)'
;FALRLAARSEVHAVEGDAAALSALDRAFRFASGLKRVTSERRDLFRRPLTFKELNAFDGVVFDPPRAGAEDQSKQIARSDVPLVAAVSCNPVTLARDLRILVDGGYALKSVTPIDQFLWSPHVEAVALLEKPKRRR
;
A
#
# COMPACT_ATOMS: atom_id res chain seq x y z
N PHE A 1 6.54 -2.03 6.16
CA PHE A 1 5.28 -2.81 6.32
C PHE A 1 5.44 -4.32 6.10
N ALA A 2 6.06 -4.76 5.00
CA ALA A 2 6.07 -6.16 4.55
C ALA A 2 6.31 -7.23 5.64
N LEU A 3 7.42 -7.16 6.39
CA LEU A 3 7.74 -8.17 7.40
C LEU A 3 6.74 -8.23 8.57
N ARG A 4 6.17 -7.09 8.97
CA ARG A 4 5.15 -7.06 10.03
C ARG A 4 3.84 -7.66 9.57
N LEU A 5 3.45 -7.42 8.33
CA LEU A 5 2.31 -8.10 7.70
C LEU A 5 2.57 -9.60 7.52
N ALA A 6 3.83 -9.98 7.22
CA ALA A 6 4.24 -11.36 7.05
C ALA A 6 4.04 -12.22 8.30
N ALA A 7 3.95 -11.64 9.49
CA ALA A 7 3.58 -12.39 10.70
C ALA A 7 2.17 -12.99 10.64
N ARG A 8 1.29 -12.49 9.76
CA ARG A 8 -0.12 -12.91 9.66
C ARG A 8 -0.56 -13.29 8.24
N SER A 9 0.08 -12.78 7.19
CA SER A 9 -0.33 -12.95 5.80
C SER A 9 0.86 -13.24 4.89
N GLU A 10 0.64 -13.92 3.76
CA GLU A 10 1.67 -13.93 2.70
C GLU A 10 1.76 -12.54 2.08
N VAL A 11 2.98 -12.11 1.72
CA VAL A 11 3.23 -10.75 1.24
C VAL A 11 4.01 -10.79 -0.07
N HIS A 12 3.55 -9.99 -1.03
CA HIS A 12 4.31 -9.64 -2.22
C HIS A 12 4.69 -8.15 -2.13
N ALA A 13 5.99 -7.85 -2.04
CA ALA A 13 6.51 -6.50 -1.92
C ALA A 13 7.01 -5.99 -3.26
N VAL A 14 6.55 -4.81 -3.68
CA VAL A 14 6.95 -4.20 -4.97
C VAL A 14 7.64 -2.87 -4.69
N GLU A 15 8.86 -2.71 -5.18
CA GLU A 15 9.73 -1.56 -4.87
C GLU A 15 10.68 -1.27 -6.05
N GLY A 16 11.00 0.00 -6.30
CA GLY A 16 11.92 0.40 -7.37
C GLY A 16 13.40 0.30 -6.98
N ASP A 17 13.71 0.49 -5.70
CA ASP A 17 15.07 0.45 -5.17
C ASP A 17 15.58 -0.98 -4.90
N ALA A 18 16.69 -1.34 -5.55
CA ALA A 18 17.26 -2.69 -5.44
C ALA A 18 17.91 -2.94 -4.08
N ALA A 19 18.45 -1.91 -3.43
CA ALA A 19 19.10 -2.06 -2.13
C ALA A 19 18.07 -2.32 -1.03
N ALA A 20 16.92 -1.64 -1.07
CA ALA A 20 15.78 -1.86 -0.19
C ALA A 20 15.23 -3.28 -0.32
N LEU A 21 15.06 -3.79 -1.54
CA LEU A 21 14.65 -5.18 -1.77
C LEU A 21 15.68 -6.19 -1.25
N SER A 22 16.96 -5.92 -1.45
CA SER A 22 18.03 -6.78 -0.91
C SER A 22 18.05 -6.77 0.62
N ALA A 23 17.75 -5.62 1.25
CA ALA A 23 17.62 -5.52 2.69
C ALA A 23 16.39 -6.28 3.21
N LEU A 24 15.25 -6.20 2.50
CA LEU A 24 14.04 -6.95 2.82
C LEU A 24 14.29 -8.47 2.77
N ASP A 25 14.93 -8.97 1.71
CA ASP A 25 15.25 -10.39 1.56
C ASP A 25 16.19 -10.87 2.69
N ARG A 26 17.25 -10.12 3.00
CA ARG A 26 18.12 -10.44 4.15
C ARG A 26 17.33 -10.49 5.45
N ALA A 27 16.55 -9.46 5.74
CA ALA A 27 15.78 -9.39 6.98
C ALA A 27 14.73 -10.52 7.08
N PHE A 28 14.12 -10.92 5.97
CA PHE A 28 13.23 -12.07 5.91
C PHE A 28 13.95 -13.39 6.24
N ARG A 29 15.15 -13.62 5.68
CA ARG A 29 15.93 -14.86 5.91
C ARG A 29 16.38 -15.06 7.35
N PHE A 30 16.61 -13.96 8.08
CA PHE A 30 17.02 -14.02 9.50
C PHE A 30 15.85 -13.92 10.48
N ALA A 31 14.62 -13.69 10.00
CA ALA A 31 13.43 -13.64 10.83
C ALA A 31 12.81 -15.03 10.99
N SER A 32 12.19 -15.27 12.15
CA SER A 32 11.41 -16.48 12.43
C SER A 32 9.92 -16.14 12.60
N GLY A 33 9.05 -17.13 12.38
CA GLY A 33 7.60 -16.98 12.56
C GLY A 33 6.89 -16.14 11.49
N LEU A 34 7.52 -15.91 10.35
CA LEU A 34 6.92 -15.18 9.22
C LEU A 34 6.38 -16.13 8.16
N LYS A 35 5.25 -15.77 7.56
CA LYS A 35 4.75 -16.36 6.31
C LYS A 35 5.59 -15.90 5.12
N ARG A 36 5.34 -16.51 3.96
CA ARG A 36 6.09 -16.27 2.73
C ARG A 36 6.09 -14.78 2.35
N VAL A 37 7.29 -14.25 2.09
CA VAL A 37 7.50 -12.94 1.47
C VAL A 37 8.14 -13.15 0.11
N THR A 38 7.57 -12.54 -0.92
CA THR A 38 8.17 -12.43 -2.25
C THR A 38 8.37 -10.97 -2.60
N SER A 39 9.28 -10.67 -3.53
CA SER A 39 9.57 -9.30 -3.94
C SER A 39 9.70 -9.15 -5.45
N GLU A 40 9.26 -8.02 -5.98
CA GLU A 40 9.44 -7.61 -7.36
C GLU A 40 10.08 -6.23 -7.43
N ARG A 41 11.11 -6.08 -8.26
CA ARG A 41 11.64 -4.75 -8.59
C ARG A 41 10.82 -4.12 -9.71
N ARG A 42 10.13 -3.02 -9.42
CA ARG A 42 9.29 -2.32 -10.40
C ARG A 42 9.25 -0.82 -10.10
N ASP A 43 9.38 -0.02 -11.14
CA ASP A 43 9.09 1.42 -11.07
C ASP A 43 7.57 1.62 -11.10
N LEU A 44 6.97 1.78 -9.92
CA LEU A 44 5.53 1.95 -9.76
C LEU A 44 5.02 3.31 -10.28
N PHE A 45 5.90 4.31 -10.44
CA PHE A 45 5.52 5.59 -11.05
C PHE A 45 5.26 5.43 -12.55
N ARG A 46 6.10 4.66 -13.24
CA ARG A 46 5.96 4.44 -14.69
C ARG A 46 5.09 3.24 -15.02
N ARG A 47 5.08 2.23 -14.15
CA ARG A 47 4.43 0.93 -14.35
C ARG A 47 3.71 0.53 -13.06
N PRO A 48 2.54 1.12 -12.74
CA PRO A 48 1.78 0.70 -11.58
C PRO A 48 1.35 -0.78 -11.72
N LEU A 49 1.05 -1.43 -10.59
CA LEU A 49 0.37 -2.72 -10.62
C LEU A 49 -1.01 -2.54 -11.27
N THR A 50 -1.29 -3.36 -12.26
CA THR A 50 -2.56 -3.34 -12.99
C THR A 50 -3.68 -3.89 -12.11
N PHE A 51 -4.92 -3.46 -12.38
CA PHE A 51 -6.09 -4.00 -11.67
C PHE A 51 -6.17 -5.55 -11.72
N LYS A 52 -5.71 -6.18 -12.81
CA LYS A 52 -5.68 -7.64 -12.96
C LYS A 52 -4.68 -8.31 -12.03
N GLU A 53 -3.48 -7.73 -11.88
CA GLU A 53 -2.48 -8.20 -10.90
C GLU A 53 -3.01 -8.01 -9.48
N LEU A 54 -3.60 -6.85 -9.19
CA LEU A 54 -4.16 -6.52 -7.88
C LEU A 54 -5.29 -7.46 -7.44
N ASN A 55 -6.08 -7.96 -8.39
CA ASN A 55 -7.18 -8.89 -8.10
C ASN A 55 -6.70 -10.18 -7.42
N ALA A 56 -5.42 -10.56 -7.54
CA ALA A 56 -4.86 -11.74 -6.89
C ALA A 56 -4.69 -11.61 -5.37
N PHE A 57 -4.88 -10.42 -4.80
CA PHE A 57 -4.63 -10.14 -3.38
C PHE A 57 -5.92 -9.89 -2.59
N ASP A 58 -5.88 -10.19 -1.30
CA ASP A 58 -6.96 -9.87 -0.35
C ASP A 58 -6.82 -8.47 0.25
N GLY A 59 -5.66 -7.83 0.11
CA GLY A 59 -5.42 -6.48 0.62
C GLY A 59 -4.19 -5.83 0.00
N VAL A 60 -4.18 -4.50 0.00
CA VAL A 60 -3.06 -3.68 -0.47
C VAL A 60 -2.69 -2.67 0.60
N VAL A 61 -1.38 -2.51 0.81
CA VAL A 61 -0.82 -1.38 1.57
C VAL A 61 0.08 -0.61 0.63
N PHE A 62 -0.10 0.71 0.53
CA PHE A 62 0.80 1.57 -0.24
C PHE A 62 1.25 2.78 0.60
N ASP A 63 2.52 3.14 0.43
CA ASP A 63 3.21 4.25 1.10
C ASP A 63 4.05 4.98 0.05
N PRO A 64 3.44 5.92 -0.69
CA PRO A 64 4.08 6.58 -1.82
C PRO A 64 4.92 7.78 -1.35
N PRO A 65 5.87 8.28 -2.17
CA PRO A 65 6.50 9.56 -1.88
C PRO A 65 5.49 10.71 -1.98
N ARG A 66 5.93 11.93 -1.67
CA ARG A 66 5.06 13.12 -1.51
C ARG A 66 4.14 13.43 -2.71
N ALA A 67 4.46 12.97 -3.91
CA ALA A 67 3.60 13.10 -5.10
C ALA A 67 2.29 12.28 -5.02
N GLY A 68 2.19 11.34 -4.08
CA GLY A 68 1.08 10.40 -3.95
C GLY A 68 1.16 9.24 -4.93
N ALA A 69 0.09 8.46 -4.96
CA ALA A 69 -0.05 7.22 -5.70
C ALA A 69 -1.20 7.31 -6.73
N GLU A 70 -1.32 8.42 -7.46
CA GLU A 70 -2.51 8.70 -8.29
C GLU A 70 -2.83 7.55 -9.27
N ASP A 71 -1.85 7.14 -10.08
CA ASP A 71 -2.06 6.10 -11.09
C ASP A 71 -2.25 4.72 -10.48
N GLN A 72 -1.58 4.44 -9.35
CA GLN A 72 -1.79 3.20 -8.61
C GLN A 72 -3.19 3.18 -7.98
N SER A 73 -3.69 4.32 -7.48
CA SER A 73 -5.04 4.47 -6.92
C SER A 73 -6.10 4.26 -7.98
N LYS A 74 -5.89 4.74 -9.21
CA LYS A 74 -6.76 4.45 -10.37
C LYS A 74 -6.83 2.94 -10.66
N GLN A 75 -5.72 2.21 -10.55
CA GLN A 75 -5.71 0.75 -10.73
C GLN A 75 -6.40 0.02 -9.58
N ILE A 76 -6.17 0.44 -8.33
CA ILE A 76 -6.82 -0.13 -7.15
C ILE A 76 -8.35 0.08 -7.23
N ALA A 77 -8.80 1.29 -7.55
CA ALA A 77 -10.21 1.63 -7.73
C ALA A 77 -10.94 0.68 -8.71
N ARG A 78 -10.24 0.29 -9.79
CA ARG A 78 -10.74 -0.64 -10.82
C ARG A 78 -10.64 -2.12 -10.44
N SER A 79 -9.83 -2.47 -9.44
CA SER A 79 -9.62 -3.85 -9.00
C SER A 79 -10.73 -4.32 -8.06
N ASP A 80 -10.74 -5.60 -7.73
CA ASP A 80 -11.67 -6.24 -6.79
C ASP A 80 -10.99 -6.48 -5.41
N VAL A 81 -9.81 -5.90 -5.14
CA VAL A 81 -9.13 -6.08 -3.84
C VAL A 81 -9.99 -5.46 -2.73
N PRO A 82 -10.38 -6.23 -1.70
CA PRO A 82 -11.39 -5.74 -0.76
C PRO A 82 -10.84 -4.78 0.29
N LEU A 83 -9.53 -4.82 0.60
CA LEU A 83 -8.93 -4.05 1.70
C LEU A 83 -7.79 -3.17 1.20
N VAL A 84 -7.79 -1.90 1.60
CA VAL A 84 -6.73 -0.94 1.26
C VAL A 84 -6.30 -0.16 2.49
N ALA A 85 -5.00 -0.13 2.76
CA ALA A 85 -4.39 0.82 3.68
C ALA A 85 -3.52 1.80 2.88
N ALA A 86 -3.90 3.07 2.90
CA ALA A 86 -3.17 4.16 2.26
C ALA A 86 -2.36 4.91 3.33
N VAL A 87 -1.05 4.93 3.19
CA VAL A 87 -0.12 5.67 4.06
C VAL A 87 0.37 6.89 3.29
N SER A 88 0.51 8.04 3.95
CA SER A 88 1.04 9.24 3.29
C SER A 88 1.54 10.30 4.27
N CYS A 89 2.69 10.89 3.94
CA CYS A 89 3.25 12.08 4.56
C CYS A 89 2.70 13.41 3.99
N ASN A 90 1.76 13.36 3.03
CA ASN A 90 1.20 14.54 2.38
C ASN A 90 -0.34 14.47 2.35
N PRO A 91 -1.04 15.25 3.21
CA PRO A 91 -2.49 15.17 3.31
C PRO A 91 -3.22 15.60 2.02
N VAL A 92 -2.61 16.46 1.20
CA VAL A 92 -3.22 16.95 -0.05
C VAL A 92 -3.28 15.84 -1.09
N THR A 93 -2.16 15.15 -1.33
CA THR A 93 -2.13 14.05 -2.30
C THR A 93 -2.86 12.82 -1.77
N LEU A 94 -2.82 12.57 -0.45
CA LEU A 94 -3.67 11.56 0.18
C LEU A 94 -5.15 11.82 -0.10
N ALA A 95 -5.65 13.05 0.08
CA ALA A 95 -7.04 13.38 -0.19
C ALA A 95 -7.46 13.12 -1.65
N ARG A 96 -6.60 13.45 -2.63
CA ARG A 96 -6.82 13.12 -4.05
C ARG A 96 -6.91 11.60 -4.25
N ASP A 97 -5.95 10.86 -3.71
CA ASP A 97 -5.86 9.41 -3.90
C ASP A 97 -7.05 8.70 -3.24
N LEU A 98 -7.44 9.11 -2.04
CA LEU A 98 -8.64 8.62 -1.36
C LEU A 98 -9.92 8.94 -2.14
N ARG A 99 -10.02 10.11 -2.76
CA ARG A 99 -11.16 10.45 -3.61
C ARG A 99 -11.31 9.48 -4.78
N ILE A 100 -10.20 9.16 -5.46
CA ILE A 100 -10.18 8.17 -6.55
C ILE A 100 -10.67 6.81 -6.07
N LEU A 101 -10.22 6.37 -4.88
CA LEU A 101 -10.66 5.08 -4.31
C LEU A 101 -12.15 5.09 -3.95
N VAL A 102 -12.64 6.17 -3.34
CA VAL A 102 -14.07 6.32 -2.99
C VAL A 102 -14.94 6.32 -4.24
N ASP A 103 -14.55 7.06 -5.28
CA ASP A 103 -15.25 7.04 -6.57
C ASP A 103 -15.20 5.65 -7.24
N GLY A 104 -14.19 4.82 -6.90
CA GLY A 104 -14.06 3.40 -7.26
C GLY A 104 -14.90 2.42 -6.42
N GLY A 105 -15.73 2.94 -5.51
CA GLY A 105 -16.66 2.15 -4.69
C GLY A 105 -16.08 1.67 -3.35
N TYR A 106 -14.93 2.20 -2.93
CA TYR A 106 -14.42 1.94 -1.58
C TYR A 106 -15.11 2.84 -0.55
N ALA A 107 -15.41 2.29 0.63
CA ALA A 107 -15.82 3.04 1.78
C ALA A 107 -14.58 3.39 2.63
N LEU A 108 -14.36 4.70 2.88
CA LEU A 108 -13.36 5.17 3.84
C LEU A 108 -13.84 4.86 5.27
N LYS A 109 -13.05 4.09 6.02
CA LYS A 109 -13.41 3.63 7.37
C LYS A 109 -12.78 4.44 8.48
N SER A 110 -11.52 4.81 8.30
CA SER A 110 -10.82 5.65 9.25
C SER A 110 -9.69 6.40 8.56
N VAL A 111 -9.32 7.52 9.15
CA VAL A 111 -8.09 8.26 8.85
C VAL A 111 -7.44 8.56 10.19
N THR A 112 -6.24 8.04 10.40
CA THR A 112 -5.48 8.22 11.63
C THR A 112 -4.25 9.06 11.33
N PRO A 113 -4.20 10.33 11.78
CA PRO A 113 -2.99 11.12 11.74
C PRO A 113 -1.97 10.57 12.75
N ILE A 114 -0.69 10.63 12.38
CA ILE A 114 0.46 10.20 13.17
C ILE A 114 1.45 11.36 13.20
N ASP A 115 1.72 11.87 14.40
CA ASP A 115 2.73 12.90 14.63
C ASP A 115 4.12 12.25 14.69
N GLN A 116 4.64 11.88 13.51
CA GLN A 116 5.95 11.24 13.38
C GLN A 116 7.11 12.25 13.50
N PHE A 117 6.84 13.53 13.24
CA PHE A 117 7.85 14.58 13.11
C PHE A 117 7.53 15.77 14.02
N LEU A 118 7.81 15.60 15.32
CA LEU A 118 7.58 16.60 16.35
C LEU A 118 8.20 17.95 15.95
N TRP A 119 7.45 19.02 16.24
CA TRP A 119 7.84 20.41 15.98
C TRP A 119 8.07 20.73 14.50
N SER A 120 7.46 19.97 13.59
CA SER A 120 7.45 20.23 12.15
C SER A 120 6.01 20.37 11.64
N PRO A 121 5.81 20.96 10.45
CA PRO A 121 4.49 20.99 9.81
C PRO A 121 4.11 19.66 9.13
N HIS A 122 4.97 18.63 9.15
CA HIS A 122 4.71 17.37 8.48
C HIS A 122 3.80 16.47 9.31
N VAL A 123 2.78 15.91 8.66
CA VAL A 123 1.84 14.96 9.26
C VAL A 123 1.84 13.70 8.42
N GLU A 124 2.10 12.56 9.06
CA GLU A 124 1.88 11.25 8.47
C GLU A 124 0.42 10.85 8.72
N ALA A 125 -0.23 10.16 7.79
CA ALA A 125 -1.59 9.68 7.98
C ALA A 125 -1.77 8.30 7.38
N VAL A 126 -2.58 7.49 8.06
CA VAL A 126 -3.00 6.17 7.58
C VAL A 126 -4.51 6.17 7.40
N ALA A 127 -4.96 5.89 6.18
CA ALA A 127 -6.37 5.74 5.86
C ALA A 127 -6.69 4.27 5.56
N LEU A 128 -7.78 3.77 6.15
CA LEU A 128 -8.28 2.42 5.89
C LEU A 128 -9.54 2.50 5.04
N LEU A 129 -9.57 1.73 3.95
CA LEU A 129 -10.72 1.62 3.08
C LEU A 129 -11.08 0.16 2.82
N GLU A 130 -12.37 -0.09 2.62
CA GLU A 130 -12.85 -1.41 2.24
C GLU A 130 -13.85 -1.35 1.08
N LYS A 131 -13.92 -2.43 0.31
CA LYS A 131 -14.94 -2.68 -0.71
C LYS A 131 -15.47 -4.10 -0.56
N PRO A 132 -16.76 -4.38 -0.85
CA PRO A 132 -17.29 -5.73 -0.79
C PRO A 132 -16.45 -6.70 -1.64
N LYS A 133 -16.02 -7.81 -1.04
CA LYS A 133 -15.29 -8.86 -1.76
C LYS A 133 -16.25 -9.50 -2.77
N ARG A 134 -15.93 -9.42 -4.06
CA ARG A 134 -16.63 -10.22 -5.07
C ARG A 134 -16.34 -11.70 -4.82
N ARG A 135 -17.39 -12.50 -4.66
CA ARG A 135 -17.28 -13.96 -4.66
C ARG A 135 -16.73 -14.38 -6.02
N ARG A 136 -15.56 -15.02 -6.02
CA ARG A 136 -14.98 -15.67 -7.20
C ARG A 136 -15.67 -17.00 -7.45
#